data_AF-A0A9D4LW08-F1
#
_entry.id   AF-A0A9D4LW08-F1
#
_cell.length_a   1.000
_cell.length_b   1.000
_cell.length_c   1.000
_cell.angle_alpha   90.00
_cell.angle_beta   90.00
_cell.angle_gamma   90.00
#
_symmetry.space_group_name_H-M   'P 1'
#
loop_
_entity.id
_entity.type
_entity.pdbx_description
1 polymer ?
#
loop_
_entity_poly.entity_id
_entity_poly.type
_entity_poly.pdbx_seq_one_letter_code
_entity_poly.pdbx_strand_id
1 'polypeptide(L)'
;MGYITGSEKLAGTLYRRPGQQISGALTMALAEINNDTSVLVDHTLDFTIVETYGDELESLKGTVLLISQNISVYIGPQETCIHEAKVAAAFNIPMISY
;
A
#
# COMPACT_ATOMS: atom_id res chain seq x y z
N MET A 1 -6.82 2.64 4.95
CA MET A 1 -6.23 1.55 4.14
C MET A 1 -4.72 1.51 4.38
N GLY A 2 -4.04 0.39 4.14
CA GLY A 2 -2.58 0.32 4.16
C GLY A 2 -2.04 0.34 2.74
N TYR A 3 -1.21 1.32 2.40
CA TYR A 3 -0.60 1.46 1.07
C TYR A 3 0.89 1.12 1.16
N ILE A 4 1.29 0.00 0.57
CA ILE A 4 2.66 -0.51 0.60
C ILE A 4 3.29 -0.24 -0.77
N THR A 5 4.37 0.54 -0.81
CA THR A 5 4.95 1.00 -2.08
C THR A 5 6.46 1.16 -2.01
N GLY A 6 7.15 0.88 -3.11
CA GLY A 6 8.55 1.24 -3.28
C GLY A 6 8.72 2.56 -4.05
N SER A 7 8.73 3.70 -3.36
CA SER A 7 8.88 5.05 -3.94
C SER A 7 10.26 5.66 -3.72
N GLU A 8 11.01 5.15 -2.75
CA GLU A 8 12.37 5.58 -2.44
C GLU A 8 13.38 4.48 -2.68
N LYS A 9 14.67 4.80 -2.51
CA LYS A 9 15.76 3.84 -2.63
C LYS A 9 16.73 4.00 -1.47
N LEU A 10 17.33 2.91 -1.02
CA LEU A 10 18.42 2.98 -0.05
C LEU A 10 19.65 3.63 -0.68
N ALA A 11 20.43 4.35 0.13
CA ALA A 11 21.66 4.99 -0.32
C ALA A 11 22.61 3.96 -0.94
N GLY A 12 23.17 4.27 -2.12
CA GLY A 12 24.05 3.36 -2.85
C GLY A 12 23.37 2.26 -3.65
N THR A 13 22.03 2.17 -3.64
CA THR A 13 21.30 1.19 -4.44
C THR A 13 20.78 1.76 -5.77
N LEU A 14 20.61 0.87 -6.75
CA LEU A 14 19.88 1.12 -7.99
C LEU A 14 18.52 0.43 -7.87
N TYR A 15 17.48 1.23 -7.75
CA TYR A 15 16.11 0.77 -7.68
C TYR A 15 15.27 1.65 -8.60
N ARG A 16 14.52 1.02 -9.51
CA ARG A 16 13.49 1.71 -10.30
C ARG A 16 12.39 1.99 -9.29
N ARG A 17 11.99 3.25 -9.11
CA ARG A 17 11.05 3.70 -8.07
C ARG A 17 9.62 3.81 -8.63
N PRO A 18 8.93 2.70 -8.97
CA PRO A 18 7.62 2.75 -9.59
C PRO A 18 6.59 3.46 -8.70
N GLY A 19 6.80 3.42 -7.38
CA GLY A 19 5.94 4.09 -6.41
C GLY A 19 5.81 5.59 -6.63
N GLN A 20 6.75 6.28 -7.28
CA GLN A 20 6.62 7.71 -7.58
C GLN A 20 5.44 8.02 -8.50
N GLN A 21 5.24 7.22 -9.55
CA GLN A 21 4.12 7.41 -10.47
C GLN A 21 2.82 6.88 -9.86
N ILE A 22 2.90 5.71 -9.21
CA ILE A 22 1.73 5.02 -8.69
C ILE A 22 1.11 5.78 -7.51
N SER A 23 1.93 6.36 -6.63
CA SER A 23 1.44 7.17 -5.50
C SER A 23 0.66 8.39 -5.97
N GLY A 24 1.08 9.04 -7.07
CA GLY A 24 0.32 10.13 -7.68
C GLY A 24 -1.03 9.67 -8.20
N ALA A 25 -1.08 8.55 -8.93
CA ALA A 25 -2.32 7.98 -9.46
C ALA A 25 -3.28 7.56 -8.34
N LEU A 26 -2.80 6.89 -7.28
CA LEU A 26 -3.62 6.49 -6.14
C LEU A 26 -4.16 7.68 -5.34
N THR A 27 -3.35 8.74 -5.18
CA THR A 27 -3.80 9.96 -4.51
C THR A 27 -4.92 10.64 -5.30
N MET A 28 -4.79 10.69 -6.63
CA MET A 28 -5.83 11.21 -7.51
C MET A 28 -7.11 10.36 -7.46
N ALA A 29 -6.98 9.03 -7.55
CA ALA A 29 -8.12 8.12 -7.48
C ALA A 29 -8.88 8.23 -6.15
N LEU A 30 -8.16 8.38 -5.04
CA LEU A 30 -8.76 8.59 -3.71
C LEU A 30 -9.53 9.91 -3.65
N ALA A 31 -8.98 10.99 -4.21
CA ALA A 31 -9.65 12.28 -4.28
C ALA A 31 -10.91 12.22 -5.16
N GLU A 32 -10.88 11.49 -6.27
CA GLU A 32 -12.06 11.30 -7.13
C GLU A 32 -13.16 10.52 -6.40
N ILE A 33 -12.83 9.38 -5.77
CA ILE A 33 -13.81 8.56 -5.05
C ILE A 33 -14.41 9.32 -3.86
N ASN A 34 -13.59 10.02 -3.07
CA ASN A 34 -14.09 10.77 -1.92
C ASN A 34 -14.96 11.98 -2.30
N ASN A 35 -14.83 12.51 -3.52
CA ASN A 35 -15.65 13.60 -4.04
C ASN A 35 -16.91 13.11 -4.77
N ASP A 36 -17.03 11.81 -5.04
CA ASP A 36 -18.20 11.20 -5.68
C ASP A 36 -19.11 10.53 -4.64
N THR A 37 -20.19 11.22 -4.30
CA THR A 37 -21.17 10.73 -3.31
C THR A 37 -21.98 9.52 -3.78
N SER A 38 -21.84 9.08 -5.04
CA SER A 38 -22.53 7.89 -5.56
C SER A 38 -21.78 6.58 -5.32
N VAL A 39 -20.48 6.63 -5.03
CA VAL A 39 -19.62 5.44 -4.89
C VAL A 39 -19.57 4.95 -3.46
N LEU A 40 -19.25 5.85 -2.50
CA LEU A 40 -19.12 5.53 -1.08
C LEU A 40 -19.92 6.54 -0.23
N VAL A 41 -21.24 6.30 -0.14
CA VAL A 41 -22.13 7.13 0.69
C VAL A 41 -21.71 7.06 2.15
N ASP A 42 -21.58 8.23 2.80
CA ASP A 42 -21.22 8.40 4.22
C ASP A 42 -19.86 7.81 4.64
N HIS A 43 -18.98 7.52 3.69
CA HIS A 43 -17.63 7.01 3.97
C HIS A 43 -16.58 7.82 3.20
N THR A 44 -15.40 7.93 3.80
CA THR A 44 -14.21 8.46 3.13
C THR A 44 -13.09 7.44 3.19
N LEU A 45 -12.30 7.41 2.13
CA LEU A 45 -11.09 6.62 2.03
C LEU A 45 -9.91 7.46 2.47
N ASP A 46 -8.98 6.82 3.18
CA ASP A 46 -7.65 7.35 3.49
C ASP A 46 -6.65 6.19 3.51
N PHE A 47 -5.36 6.47 3.37
CA PHE A 47 -4.31 5.46 3.46
C PHE A 47 -3.13 5.87 4.34
N THR A 48 -2.61 4.91 5.10
CA THR A 48 -1.28 5.00 5.71
C THR A 48 -0.25 4.40 4.76
N ILE A 49 0.80 5.16 4.47
CA ILE A 49 1.86 4.76 3.54
C ILE A 49 2.97 4.01 4.29
N VAL A 50 3.47 2.94 3.68
CA VAL A 50 4.72 2.27 4.06
C VAL A 50 5.62 2.16 2.84
N GLU A 51 6.87 2.60 3.01
CA GLU A 51 7.93 2.50 2.01
C GLU A 51 8.66 1.14 2.10
N THR A 52 8.88 0.49 0.97
CA THR A 52 9.59 -0.80 0.89
C THR A 52 11.03 -0.66 0.46
N TYR A 53 11.40 0.43 -0.22
CA TYR A 53 12.69 0.61 -0.90
C TYR A 53 13.04 -0.48 -1.93
N GLY A 54 12.04 -1.28 -2.36
CA GLY A 54 12.24 -2.49 -3.16
C GLY A 54 12.83 -3.67 -2.38
N ASP A 55 12.83 -3.61 -1.05
CA ASP A 55 13.34 -4.66 -0.16
C ASP A 55 12.18 -5.47 0.46
N GLU A 56 12.28 -6.79 0.37
CA GLU A 56 11.25 -7.72 0.84
C GLU A 56 11.08 -7.69 2.36
N LEU A 57 12.17 -7.55 3.13
CA LEU A 57 12.08 -7.53 4.58
C LEU A 57 11.46 -6.23 5.10
N GLU A 58 11.79 -5.09 4.49
CA GLU A 58 11.11 -3.82 4.79
C GLU A 58 9.63 -3.87 4.40
N SER A 59 9.29 -4.51 3.27
CA SER A 59 7.90 -4.72 2.86
C SER A 59 7.10 -5.60 3.83
N LEU A 60 7.68 -6.73 4.29
CA LEU A 60 7.08 -7.60 5.30
C LEU A 60 6.89 -6.88 6.65
N LYS A 61 7.92 -6.16 7.10
CA LYS A 61 7.87 -5.35 8.33
C LYS A 61 6.77 -4.29 8.24
N GLY A 62 6.65 -3.63 7.10
CA GLY A 62 5.59 -2.68 6.80
C GLY A 62 4.20 -3.30 6.85
N THR A 63 4.04 -4.49 6.28
CA THR A 63 2.80 -5.26 6.34
C THR A 63 2.42 -5.53 7.79
N VAL A 64 3.34 -6.04 8.62
CA VAL A 64 3.06 -6.30 10.04
C VAL A 64 2.75 -5.01 10.81
N LEU A 65 3.44 -3.91 10.53
CA LEU A 65 3.18 -2.61 11.15
C LEU A 65 1.75 -2.14 10.90
N LEU A 66 1.26 -2.26 9.67
CA LEU A 66 -0.08 -1.83 9.28
C LEU A 66 -1.19 -2.64 9.97
N ILE A 67 -0.97 -3.91 10.31
CA ILE A 67 -1.90 -4.70 11.14
C ILE A 67 -2.16 -3.98 12.47
N SER A 68 -1.10 -3.50 13.13
CA SER A 68 -1.21 -2.79 14.42
C SER A 68 -1.95 -1.45 14.32
N GLN A 69 -2.07 -0.90 13.11
CA GLN A 69 -2.78 0.36 12.84
C GLN A 69 -4.25 0.14 12.45
N ASN A 70 -4.76 -1.08 12.57
CA ASN A 70 -6.17 -1.42 12.33
C ASN A 70 -6.67 -1.01 10.93
N ILE A 71 -5.86 -1.26 9.90
CA ILE A 71 -6.26 -1.03 8.52
C ILE A 71 -7.36 -2.00 8.07
N SER A 72 -8.19 -1.58 7.11
CA SER A 72 -9.25 -2.43 6.55
C SER A 72 -8.82 -3.28 5.36
N VAL A 73 -7.79 -2.85 4.61
CA VAL A 73 -7.33 -3.47 3.36
C VAL A 73 -5.92 -2.99 3.01
N TYR A 74 -5.13 -3.86 2.38
CA TYR A 74 -3.85 -3.53 1.78
C TYR A 74 -3.98 -3.20 0.29
N ILE A 75 -3.27 -2.17 -0.15
CA ILE A 75 -3.02 -1.83 -1.55
C ILE A 75 -1.51 -1.93 -1.80
N GLY A 76 -1.09 -2.82 -2.70
CA GLY A 76 0.32 -3.18 -2.93
C GLY A 76 0.77 -4.44 -2.18
N PRO A 77 2.07 -4.79 -2.23
CA PRO A 77 3.17 -4.09 -2.93
C PRO A 77 3.30 -4.49 -4.41
N GLN A 78 4.26 -3.87 -5.11
CA GLN A 78 4.59 -4.10 -6.53
C GLN A 78 5.33 -5.41 -6.81
N GLU A 79 6.25 -5.81 -5.91
CA GLU A 79 7.33 -6.74 -6.27
C GLU A 79 7.29 -8.06 -5.52
N THR A 80 6.95 -8.02 -4.23
CA THR A 80 7.11 -9.16 -3.30
C THR A 80 5.79 -9.80 -2.88
N CYS A 81 4.68 -9.40 -3.52
CA CYS A 81 3.30 -9.53 -3.04
C CYS A 81 2.89 -10.91 -2.48
N ILE A 82 3.50 -12.01 -2.92
CA ILE A 82 3.23 -13.36 -2.41
C ILE A 82 3.52 -13.46 -0.91
N HIS A 83 4.59 -12.81 -0.43
CA HIS A 83 5.00 -12.88 0.96
C HIS A 83 4.06 -12.07 1.86
N GLU A 84 3.76 -10.83 1.48
CA GLU A 84 2.85 -9.95 2.22
C GLU A 84 1.41 -10.46 2.17
N ALA A 85 0.96 -11.03 1.03
CA ALA A 85 -0.38 -11.60 0.91
C ALA A 85 -0.59 -12.78 1.87
N LYS A 86 0.43 -13.60 2.12
CA LYS A 86 0.35 -14.68 3.13
C LYS A 86 0.18 -14.12 4.54
N VAL A 87 0.89 -13.04 4.87
CA VAL A 87 0.73 -12.35 6.15
C VAL A 87 -0.68 -11.75 6.23
N ALA A 88 -1.12 -11.01 5.22
CA ALA A 88 -2.46 -10.40 5.19
C ALA A 88 -3.58 -11.45 5.34
N ALA A 89 -3.47 -12.58 4.64
CA ALA A 89 -4.40 -13.70 4.73
C ALA A 89 -4.43 -14.33 6.13
N ALA A 90 -3.29 -14.44 6.82
CA ALA A 90 -3.22 -14.98 8.18
C ALA A 90 -4.01 -14.12 9.19
N PHE A 91 -4.17 -12.83 8.91
CA PHE A 91 -4.93 -11.89 9.74
C PHE A 91 -6.31 -11.56 9.17
N ASN A 92 -6.75 -12.26 8.11
CA ASN A 92 -8.02 -12.03 7.44
C ASN A 92 -8.20 -10.57 6.95
N ILE A 93 -7.12 -9.95 6.46
CA ILE A 93 -7.13 -8.61 5.86
C ILE A 93 -6.96 -8.78 4.34
N PRO A 94 -7.89 -8.25 3.51
CA PRO A 94 -7.76 -8.35 2.06
C PRO A 94 -6.56 -7.55 1.54
N MET A 95 -6.00 -8.00 0.41
CA MET A 95 -4.88 -7.34 -0.27
C MET A 95 -5.13 -7.29 -1.77
N ILE A 96 -4.87 -6.12 -2.37
CA ILE A 96 -4.90 -5.89 -3.81
C ILE A 96 -3.53 -5.38 -4.24
N SER A 97 -2.71 -6.25 -4.84
CA SER A 97 -1.41 -5.90 -5.41
C SER A 97 -1.56 -5.32 -6.82
N TYR A 98 -0.56 -4.57 -7.28
CA TYR A 98 -0.54 -3.92 -8.58
C TYR A 98 0.84 -3.95 -9.23
#